data_AF-A0A2N1QSL0-F1
#
_entry.id   AF-A0A2N1QSL0-F1
#
_cell.length_a   1.000
_cell.length_b   1.000
_cell.length_c   1.000
_cell.angle_alpha   90.00
_cell.angle_beta   90.00
_cell.angle_gamma   90.00
#
_symmetry.space_group_name_H-M   'P 1'
#
loop_
_entity.id
_entity.type
_entity.pdbx_description
1 polymer ?
#
loop_
_entity_poly.entity_id
_entity_poly.type
_entity_poly.pdbx_seq_one_letter_code
_entity_poly.pdbx_strand_id
1 'polypeptide(L)'
;MILCIRVTRYQDSLNVITDVVIKRKNQLLSSVFLVLILMISASILMYGIEHEAQPYVFKNAFSGFWWATSTLLTVGYGDIYLITTLGEVIGIILTFLGMGMVAIPTGILSAGFIEHLNEIEDPKKEEGTEYCPRCGHKIR
;
A
#
# COMPACT_ATOMS: atom_id res chain seq x y z
N MET A 1 -25.90 -3.82 -17.31
CA MET A 1 -26.03 -5.13 -16.63
C MET A 1 -25.39 -6.30 -17.40
N ILE A 2 -25.18 -6.23 -18.73
CA ILE A 2 -24.57 -7.32 -19.52
C ILE A 2 -23.03 -7.40 -19.40
N LEU A 3 -22.34 -6.30 -19.04
CA LEU A 3 -20.88 -6.31 -18.81
C LEU A 3 -20.45 -7.18 -17.62
N CYS A 4 -21.28 -7.32 -16.59
CA CYS A 4 -20.96 -8.12 -15.40
C CYS A 4 -20.79 -9.61 -15.71
N ILE A 5 -21.40 -10.13 -16.79
CA ILE A 5 -21.35 -11.55 -17.15
C ILE A 5 -20.07 -11.91 -17.92
N ARG A 6 -19.41 -10.93 -18.56
CA ARG A 6 -18.12 -11.17 -19.24
C ARG A 6 -16.95 -11.31 -18.26
N VAL A 7 -17.10 -10.78 -17.03
CA VAL A 7 -16.11 -10.88 -15.95
C VAL A 7 -15.81 -12.33 -15.57
N THR A 8 -16.74 -13.26 -15.79
CA THR A 8 -16.58 -14.68 -15.46
C THR A 8 -15.55 -15.42 -16.33
N ARG A 9 -15.08 -14.83 -17.45
CA ARG A 9 -13.90 -15.35 -18.20
C ARG A 9 -12.57 -14.69 -17.81
N TYR A 10 -12.62 -13.67 -16.95
CA TYR A 10 -11.46 -13.07 -16.28
C TYR A 10 -11.23 -13.68 -14.88
N GLN A 11 -12.01 -14.72 -14.54
CA GLN A 11 -11.95 -15.41 -13.26
C GLN A 11 -10.54 -15.90 -12.95
N ASP A 12 -9.79 -16.38 -13.94
CA ASP A 12 -8.41 -16.84 -13.75
C ASP A 12 -7.48 -15.69 -13.34
N SER A 13 -7.60 -14.52 -13.98
CA SER A 13 -6.77 -13.35 -13.67
C SER A 13 -7.12 -12.70 -12.32
N LEU A 14 -8.39 -12.70 -11.90
CA LEU A 14 -8.78 -12.22 -10.57
C LEU A 14 -8.43 -13.20 -9.45
N ASN A 15 -8.45 -14.51 -9.74
CA ASN A 15 -8.01 -15.53 -8.79
C ASN A 15 -6.53 -15.37 -8.48
N VAL A 16 -5.69 -15.13 -9.49
CA VAL A 16 -4.25 -14.81 -9.30
C VAL A 16 -4.06 -13.61 -8.36
N ILE A 17 -4.77 -12.51 -8.60
CA ILE A 17 -4.67 -11.30 -7.77
C ILE A 17 -5.11 -11.61 -6.33
N THR A 18 -6.22 -12.33 -6.18
CA THR A 18 -6.79 -12.70 -4.87
C THR A 18 -5.83 -13.60 -4.09
N ASP A 19 -5.23 -14.59 -4.75
CA ASP A 19 -4.24 -15.49 -4.15
C ASP A 19 -3.00 -14.74 -3.69
N VAL A 20 -2.46 -13.84 -4.52
CA VAL A 20 -1.30 -13.01 -4.15
C VAL A 20 -1.63 -12.12 -2.95
N VAL A 21 -2.79 -11.47 -2.94
CA VAL A 21 -3.23 -10.61 -1.84
C VAL A 21 -3.42 -11.41 -0.56
N ILE A 22 -4.01 -12.60 -0.62
CA ILE A 22 -4.23 -13.47 0.56
C ILE A 22 -2.90 -14.01 1.09
N LYS A 23 -2.01 -14.49 0.20
CA LYS A 23 -0.65 -14.97 0.55
C LYS A 23 0.17 -13.86 1.22
N ARG A 24 0.05 -12.62 0.75
CA ARG A 24 0.80 -11.45 1.26
C ARG A 24 0.01 -10.55 2.22
N LYS A 25 -1.17 -10.98 2.70
CA LYS A 25 -2.10 -10.14 3.47
C LYS A 25 -1.47 -9.49 4.69
N ASN A 26 -0.63 -10.22 5.43
CA ASN A 26 -0.03 -9.71 6.67
C ASN A 26 0.96 -8.59 6.35
N GLN A 27 1.76 -8.73 5.29
CA GLN A 27 2.73 -7.72 4.86
C GLN A 27 2.02 -6.48 4.31
N LEU A 28 0.98 -6.68 3.50
CA LEU A 28 0.14 -5.59 2.99
C LEU A 28 -0.54 -4.83 4.14
N LEU A 29 -1.15 -5.55 5.08
CA LEU A 29 -1.81 -4.96 6.24
C LEU A 29 -0.83 -4.13 7.07
N SER A 30 0.37 -4.65 7.33
CA SER A 30 1.43 -3.90 8.02
C SER A 30 1.84 -2.63 7.26
N SER A 31 1.97 -2.70 5.94
CA SER A 31 2.32 -1.52 5.13
C SER A 31 1.23 -0.45 5.12
N VAL A 32 -0.04 -0.84 5.00
CA VAL A 32 -1.18 0.08 5.08
C VAL A 32 -1.29 0.69 6.47
N PHE A 33 -1.08 -0.10 7.52
CA PHE A 33 -1.06 0.40 8.89
C PHE A 33 0.03 1.46 9.11
N LEU A 34 1.21 1.26 8.53
CA LEU A 34 2.30 2.23 8.57
C LEU A 34 1.91 3.55 7.86
N VAL A 35 1.29 3.47 6.67
CA VAL A 35 0.73 4.63 5.95
C VAL A 35 -0.30 5.38 6.79
N LEU A 36 -1.22 4.66 7.44
CA LEU A 36 -2.23 5.26 8.31
C LEU A 36 -1.60 5.99 9.51
N ILE A 37 -0.56 5.42 10.13
CA ILE A 37 0.15 6.09 11.23
C ILE A 37 0.77 7.40 10.75
N LEU A 38 1.44 7.41 9.58
CA LEU A 38 2.00 8.66 9.05
C LEU A 38 0.89 9.67 8.78
N MET A 39 -0.22 9.27 8.17
CA MET A 39 -1.34 10.16 7.88
C MET A 39 -1.94 10.79 9.14
N ILE A 40 -2.11 10.00 10.21
CA ILE A 40 -2.61 10.50 11.50
C ILE A 40 -1.58 11.45 12.14
N SER A 41 -0.29 11.09 12.10
CA SER A 41 0.78 11.94 12.64
C SER A 41 0.88 13.28 11.90
N ALA A 42 0.81 13.26 10.57
CA ALA A 42 0.77 14.44 9.72
C ALA A 42 -0.47 15.29 10.00
N SER A 43 -1.64 14.67 10.17
CA SER A 43 -2.87 15.37 10.52
C SER A 43 -2.74 16.17 11.82
N ILE A 44 -2.27 15.54 12.89
CA ILE A 44 -2.13 16.18 14.20
C ILE A 44 -1.09 17.30 14.14
N LEU A 45 0.04 17.05 13.48
CA LEU A 45 1.12 18.03 13.32
C LEU A 45 0.65 19.26 12.54
N MET A 46 -0.02 19.07 11.39
CA MET A 46 -0.48 20.17 10.56
C MET A 46 -1.65 20.92 11.19
N TYR A 47 -2.55 20.23 11.88
CA TYR A 47 -3.56 20.88 12.70
C TYR A 47 -2.91 21.80 13.75
N GLY A 48 -1.87 21.35 14.45
CA GLY A 48 -1.19 22.17 15.45
C GLY A 48 -0.51 23.44 14.90
N ILE A 49 -0.11 23.43 13.62
CA ILE A 49 0.61 24.55 12.99
C ILE A 49 -0.35 25.49 12.25
N GLU A 50 -1.28 24.95 11.48
CA GLU A 50 -2.15 25.72 10.58
C GLU A 50 -3.46 26.15 11.24
N HIS A 51 -3.89 25.54 12.35
CA HIS A 51 -5.18 25.88 12.98
C HIS A 51 -5.27 27.34 13.41
N GLU A 52 -4.20 27.89 13.99
CA GLU A 52 -4.14 29.30 14.41
C GLU A 52 -4.24 30.25 13.20
N ALA A 53 -3.66 29.87 12.05
CA ALA A 53 -3.64 30.69 10.86
C ALA A 53 -4.94 30.55 10.02
N GLN A 54 -5.57 29.37 10.02
CA GLN A 54 -6.76 29.05 9.23
C GLN A 54 -7.78 28.19 10.01
N PRO A 55 -8.41 28.73 11.06
CA PRO A 55 -9.33 27.96 11.91
C PRO A 55 -10.58 27.47 11.15
N TYR A 56 -10.97 28.15 10.06
CA TYR A 56 -12.10 27.77 9.23
C TYR A 56 -11.80 26.64 8.24
N VAL A 57 -10.53 26.40 7.91
CA VAL A 57 -10.12 25.36 6.95
C VAL A 57 -9.61 24.13 7.73
N PHE A 58 -8.66 24.34 8.65
CA PHE A 58 -8.18 23.33 9.58
C PHE A 58 -9.01 23.31 10.86
N LYS A 59 -10.32 23.03 10.75
CA LYS A 59 -11.25 23.08 11.90
C LYS A 59 -10.92 22.04 12.97
N ASN A 60 -10.61 20.81 12.54
CA ASN A 60 -10.47 19.64 13.40
C ASN A 60 -9.30 18.74 12.93
N ALA A 61 -8.95 17.73 13.72
CA ALA A 61 -8.04 16.66 13.27
C ALA A 61 -8.56 15.90 12.02
N PHE A 62 -9.87 15.88 11.77
CA PHE A 62 -10.42 15.28 10.55
C PHE A 62 -10.09 16.06 9.27
N SER A 63 -10.07 17.40 9.32
CA SER A 63 -9.63 18.22 8.17
C SER A 63 -8.14 18.02 7.89
N GLY A 64 -7.32 17.88 8.94
CA GLY A 64 -5.90 17.53 8.79
C GLY A 64 -5.70 16.14 8.19
N PHE A 65 -6.56 15.18 8.54
CA PHE A 65 -6.51 13.83 7.98
C PHE A 65 -6.92 13.81 6.52
N TRP A 66 -7.96 14.57 6.14
CA TRP A 66 -8.36 14.74 4.74
C TRP A 66 -7.22 15.35 3.90
N TRP A 67 -6.61 16.43 4.38
CA TRP A 67 -5.44 17.03 3.74
C TRP A 67 -4.27 16.05 3.62
N ALA A 68 -3.95 15.31 4.68
CA ALA A 68 -2.88 14.32 4.66
C ALA A 68 -3.19 13.19 3.67
N THR A 69 -4.45 12.76 3.57
CA THR A 69 -4.91 11.75 2.59
C THR A 69 -4.72 12.25 1.17
N SER A 70 -5.24 13.44 0.85
CA SER A 70 -5.16 13.97 -0.51
C SER A 70 -3.71 14.28 -0.91
N THR A 71 -2.88 14.73 0.01
CA THR A 71 -1.48 15.09 -0.26
C THR A 71 -0.58 13.86 -0.35
N LEU A 72 -0.61 12.96 0.65
CA LEU A 72 0.28 11.80 0.72
C LEU A 72 -0.06 10.72 -0.32
N LEU A 73 -1.33 10.60 -0.71
CA LEU A 73 -1.75 9.74 -1.82
C LEU A 73 -1.68 10.46 -3.18
N THR A 74 -1.05 11.63 -3.24
CA THR A 74 -0.79 12.39 -4.48
C THR A 74 -2.04 12.79 -5.28
N VAL A 75 -3.20 12.88 -4.62
CA VAL A 75 -4.46 13.34 -5.24
C VAL A 75 -4.46 14.86 -5.40
N GLY A 76 -4.11 15.59 -4.34
CA GLY A 76 -3.89 17.03 -4.37
C GLY A 76 -5.10 17.86 -4.82
N TYR A 77 -6.27 17.67 -4.20
CA TYR A 77 -7.49 18.42 -4.56
C TYR A 77 -7.33 19.94 -4.50
N GLY A 78 -6.46 20.45 -3.61
CA GLY A 78 -6.20 21.89 -3.44
C GLY A 78 -7.32 22.65 -2.70
N ASP A 79 -8.29 21.93 -2.12
CA ASP A 79 -9.35 22.47 -1.28
C ASP A 79 -8.84 22.92 0.09
N ILE A 80 -7.84 22.22 0.61
CA ILE A 80 -7.08 22.57 1.81
C ILE A 80 -5.60 22.67 1.41
N TYR A 81 -4.97 23.78 1.75
CA TYR A 81 -3.55 24.01 1.50
C TYR A 81 -2.91 24.74 2.69
N LEU A 82 -1.59 24.70 2.74
CA LEU A 82 -0.78 25.24 3.83
C LEU A 82 -0.49 26.70 3.55
N ILE A 83 -0.65 27.57 4.53
CA ILE A 83 -0.32 29.00 4.38
C ILE A 83 0.82 29.44 5.27
N THR A 84 1.14 28.67 6.31
CA THR A 84 2.26 29.02 7.18
C THR A 84 3.56 28.54 6.54
N THR A 85 4.60 29.37 6.60
CA THR A 85 5.92 29.01 6.07
C THR A 85 6.46 27.73 6.71
N LEU A 86 6.21 27.53 8.01
CA LEU A 86 6.61 26.32 8.72
C LEU A 86 5.82 25.10 8.26
N GLY A 87 4.51 25.27 8.01
CA GLY A 87 3.65 24.25 7.43
C GLY A 87 4.13 23.83 6.04
N GLU A 88 4.41 24.79 5.14
CA GLU A 88 4.91 24.51 3.79
C GLU A 88 6.19 23.66 3.80
N VAL A 89 7.18 24.04 4.62
CA VAL A 89 8.45 23.29 4.74
C VAL A 89 8.20 21.86 5.21
N ILE A 90 7.36 21.67 6.24
CA ILE A 90 7.06 20.33 6.75
C ILE A 90 6.20 19.55 5.74
N GLY A 91 5.27 20.21 5.06
CA GLY A 91 4.44 19.62 4.02
C GLY A 91 5.26 19.06 2.86
N ILE A 92 6.31 19.76 2.44
CA ILE A 92 7.27 19.27 1.43
C ILE A 92 7.92 17.96 1.93
N ILE A 93 8.45 17.96 3.15
CA ILE A 93 9.10 16.77 3.74
C ILE A 93 8.12 15.60 3.84
N LEU A 94 6.91 15.85 4.34
CA LEU A 94 5.86 14.84 4.46
C LEU A 94 5.46 14.26 3.10
N THR A 95 5.39 15.08 2.06
CA THR A 95 5.05 14.62 0.70
C THR A 95 6.10 13.66 0.15
N PHE A 96 7.40 13.96 0.33
CA PHE A 96 8.48 13.04 -0.03
C PHE A 96 8.42 11.73 0.76
N LEU A 97 8.18 11.81 2.08
CA LEU A 97 8.01 10.62 2.92
C LEU A 97 6.81 9.78 2.47
N GLY A 98 5.66 10.42 2.21
CA GLY A 98 4.43 9.79 1.75
C GLY A 98 4.62 8.98 0.47
N MET A 99 5.25 9.57 -0.54
CA MET A 99 5.60 8.86 -1.78
C MET A 99 6.46 7.61 -1.50
N GLY A 100 7.46 7.73 -0.62
CA GLY A 100 8.28 6.59 -0.21
C GLY A 100 7.47 5.48 0.47
N MET A 101 6.45 5.83 1.25
CA MET A 101 5.63 4.84 1.95
C MET A 101 4.63 4.14 1.04
N VAL A 102 4.08 4.82 0.03
CA VAL A 102 3.18 4.21 -0.98
C VAL A 102 3.94 3.24 -1.89
N ALA A 103 5.26 3.40 -2.04
CA ALA A 103 6.09 2.44 -2.76
C ALA A 103 6.16 1.06 -2.06
N ILE A 104 5.98 0.99 -0.74
CA ILE A 104 6.07 -0.25 0.03
C ILE A 104 4.95 -1.26 -0.34
N PRO A 105 3.64 -0.94 -0.23
CA PRO A 105 2.58 -1.87 -0.62
C PRO A 105 2.67 -2.24 -2.10
N THR A 106 3.05 -1.28 -2.95
CA THR A 106 3.25 -1.50 -4.39
C THR A 106 4.37 -2.52 -4.63
N GLY A 107 5.50 -2.41 -3.93
CA GLY A 107 6.61 -3.36 -4.00
C GLY A 107 6.23 -4.75 -3.49
N ILE A 108 5.47 -4.85 -2.39
CA ILE A 108 4.98 -6.13 -1.85
C ILE A 108 4.07 -6.83 -2.86
N LEU A 109 3.14 -6.09 -3.47
CA LEU A 109 2.27 -6.63 -4.52
C LEU A 109 3.07 -7.10 -5.72
N SER A 110 4.02 -6.29 -6.20
CA SER A 110 4.87 -6.64 -7.34
C SER A 110 5.68 -7.93 -7.08
N ALA A 111 6.28 -8.05 -5.89
CA ALA A 111 7.00 -9.27 -5.50
C ALA A 111 6.08 -10.49 -5.44
N GLY A 112 4.86 -10.31 -4.92
CA GLY A 112 3.86 -11.37 -4.87
C GLY A 112 3.43 -11.86 -6.26
N PHE A 113 3.26 -10.96 -7.23
CA PHE A 113 2.97 -11.37 -8.61
C PHE A 113 4.13 -12.12 -9.27
N ILE A 114 5.37 -11.65 -9.09
CA ILE A 114 6.56 -12.31 -9.64
C ILE A 114 6.68 -13.73 -9.08
N GLU A 115 6.44 -13.91 -7.78
CA GLU A 115 6.52 -15.23 -7.16
C GLU A 115 5.43 -16.18 -7.67
N HIS A 116 4.21 -15.70 -7.86
CA HIS A 116 3.15 -16.51 -8.44
C HIS A 116 3.41 -16.88 -9.91
N LEU A 117 4.01 -15.98 -10.71
CA LEU A 117 4.41 -16.30 -12.08
C LEU A 117 5.50 -17.38 -12.11
N ASN A 118 6.49 -17.28 -11.21
CA ASN A 118 7.53 -18.31 -11.06
C ASN A 118 6.96 -19.67 -10.64
N GLU A 119 5.92 -19.70 -9.77
CA GLU A 119 5.20 -20.93 -9.39
C GLU A 119 4.54 -21.61 -10.61
N ILE A 120 4.04 -20.83 -11.58
CA ILE A 120 3.39 -21.35 -12.80
C ILE A 120 4.42 -21.85 -13.82
N GLU A 121 5.55 -21.14 -13.99
CA GLU A 121 6.58 -21.50 -14.96
C GLU A 121 7.41 -22.72 -14.53
N ASP A 122 7.59 -22.96 -13.22
CA ASP A 122 8.36 -24.08 -12.69
C ASP A 122 7.60 -24.84 -11.58
N PRO A 123 6.57 -25.63 -11.95
CA PRO A 123 5.77 -26.41 -10.99
C PRO A 123 6.56 -27.51 -10.26
N LYS A 124 7.87 -27.66 -10.53
CA LYS A 124 8.73 -28.73 -9.98
C LYS A 124 9.57 -28.32 -8.78
N LYS A 125 9.54 -27.06 -8.33
CA LYS A 125 10.39 -26.61 -7.21
C LYS A 125 9.91 -27.05 -5.82
N GLU A 126 8.62 -27.35 -5.62
CA GLU A 126 8.12 -27.91 -4.34
C GLU A 126 8.18 -29.44 -4.27
N GLU A 127 8.40 -30.15 -5.39
CA GLU A 127 8.71 -31.58 -5.38
C GLU A 127 10.21 -31.87 -5.24
N GLY A 128 10.97 -30.93 -4.66
CA GLY A 128 12.35 -31.13 -4.23
C GLY A 128 12.47 -31.89 -2.91
N THR A 129 11.61 -32.86 -2.61
CA THR A 129 11.92 -33.84 -1.54
C THR A 129 12.93 -34.83 -2.11
N GLU A 130 14.13 -34.72 -1.54
CA GLU A 130 15.35 -35.37 -1.95
C GLU A 130 15.24 -36.90 -1.99
N TYR A 131 15.74 -37.47 -3.08
CA TYR A 131 16.12 -38.87 -3.16
C TYR A 131 17.55 -39.00 -2.62
N CYS A 132 17.81 -39.94 -1.70
CA CYS A 132 19.16 -40.23 -1.19
C CYS A 132 20.17 -40.46 -2.36
N PRO A 133 21.28 -39.69 -2.49
CA PRO A 133 22.23 -39.78 -3.61
C PRO A 133 23.12 -41.04 -3.60
N ARG A 134 22.88 -41.98 -2.68
CA ARG A 134 23.56 -43.28 -2.58
C ARG A 134 22.61 -44.48 -2.74
N CYS A 135 21.33 -44.30 -2.40
CA CYS A 135 20.39 -45.35 -1.97
C CYS A 135 18.91 -45.12 -2.35
N GLY A 136 18.58 -44.01 -3.03
CA GLY A 136 17.34 -43.85 -3.80
C GLY A 136 16.00 -43.85 -3.05
N HIS A 137 15.97 -43.90 -1.72
CA HIS A 137 14.72 -43.86 -0.95
C HIS A 137 14.28 -42.42 -0.64
N LYS A 138 12.95 -42.20 -0.56
CA LYS A 138 12.34 -40.89 -0.26
C LYS A 138 12.52 -40.58 1.23
N ILE A 139 13.19 -39.48 1.54
CA ILE A 139 13.47 -39.07 2.91
C ILE A 139 12.27 -38.24 3.37
N ARG A 140 11.46 -38.78 4.29
CA ARG A 140 10.29 -38.11 4.88
C ARG A 140 10.71 -37.28 6.08
#